data_AF-A0A920YPI8-F1
#
_entry.id   AF-A0A920YPI8-F1
#
_cell.length_a   1.000
_cell.length_b   1.000
_cell.length_c   1.000
_cell.angle_alpha   90.00
_cell.angle_beta   90.00
_cell.angle_gamma   90.00
#
_symmetry.space_group_name_H-M   'P 1'
#
loop_
_entity.id
_entity.type
_entity.pdbx_description
1 polymer ?
#
loop_
_entity_poly.entity_id
_entity_poly.type
_entity_poly.pdbx_seq_one_letter_code
_entity_poly.pdbx_strand_id
1 'polypeptide(L)' 'MSNSDIDKTTRLKKENEGRYGYKRITFELKPSGYTINHKTVLKFMIECNIGSLVMISRYKSYKGEVRK' A
#
# COMPACT_ATOMS: atom_id res chain seq x y z
N MET A 1 4.04 -8.49 -13.63
CA MET A 1 2.66 -7.95 -13.67
C MET A 1 2.46 -7.37 -15.04
N SER A 2 1.32 -7.65 -15.64
CA SER A 2 0.88 -7.14 -16.93
C SER A 2 0.14 -5.81 -16.76
N ASN A 3 -0.11 -5.09 -17.85
CA ASN A 3 -0.84 -3.82 -17.81
C ASN A 3 -2.30 -3.97 -17.31
N SER A 4 -2.94 -5.14 -17.44
CA SER A 4 -4.29 -5.35 -16.89
C SER A 4 -4.30 -5.38 -15.35
N ASP A 5 -3.16 -5.75 -14.75
CA ASP A 5 -3.00 -5.77 -13.30
C ASP A 5 -2.97 -4.35 -12.71
N ILE A 6 -2.70 -3.31 -13.54
CA ILE A 6 -2.76 -1.89 -13.16
C ILE A 6 -4.20 -1.52 -12.78
N ASP A 7 -5.18 -1.91 -13.61
CA ASP A 7 -6.59 -1.60 -13.38
C ASP A 7 -7.08 -2.26 -12.09
N LYS A 8 -6.74 -3.54 -11.89
CA LYS A 8 -7.08 -4.28 -10.67
C LYS A 8 -6.45 -3.68 -9.42
N THR A 9 -5.18 -3.30 -9.48
CA THR A 9 -4.47 -2.62 -8.37
C THR A 9 -5.10 -1.27 -8.04
N THR A 10 -5.46 -0.50 -9.07
CA THR A 10 -6.09 0.82 -8.95
C THR A 10 -7.50 0.72 -8.35
N ARG A 11 -8.28 -0.27 -8.81
CA ARG A 11 -9.61 -0.56 -8.30
C ARG A 11 -9.58 -0.94 -6.82
N LEU A 12 -8.73 -1.89 -6.43
CA LEU A 12 -8.56 -2.29 -5.03
C LEU A 12 -8.14 -1.11 -4.14
N LYS A 13 -7.26 -0.24 -4.64
CA LYS A 13 -6.88 0.98 -3.91
C LYS A 13 -8.08 1.93 -3.74
N LYS A 14 -8.88 2.14 -4.80
CA LYS A 14 -10.03 3.04 -4.79
C LYS A 14 -11.14 2.53 -3.87
N GLU A 15 -11.44 1.24 -3.92
CA GLU A 15 -12.41 0.56 -3.04
C GLU A 15 -12.05 0.73 -1.55
N ASN A 16 -10.75 0.79 -1.25
CA ASN A 16 -10.23 0.96 0.10
C ASN A 16 -9.80 2.40 0.43
N GLU A 17 -10.30 3.40 -0.31
CA GLU A 17 -10.05 4.84 -0.09
C GLU A 17 -8.55 5.20 -0.03
N GLY A 18 -7.68 4.46 -0.72
CA GLY A 18 -6.23 4.68 -0.68
C GLY A 18 -5.53 4.18 0.58
N ARG A 19 -6.24 3.52 1.49
CA ARG A 19 -5.70 2.97 2.76
C ARG A 19 -4.87 1.70 2.57
N TYR A 20 -4.96 1.08 1.40
CA TYR A 20 -4.23 -0.15 1.12
C TYR A 20 -2.88 0.19 0.50
N GLY A 21 -1.80 -0.20 1.19
CA GLY A 21 -0.46 -0.22 0.64
C GLY A 21 -0.15 -1.53 -0.07
N TYR A 22 1.02 -1.61 -0.71
CA TYR A 22 1.48 -2.75 -1.49
C TYR A 22 1.34 -4.11 -0.77
N LYS A 23 1.54 -4.17 0.56
CA LYS A 23 1.38 -5.40 1.35
C LYS A 23 -0.07 -5.90 1.39
N ARG A 24 -1.04 -4.99 1.60
CA ARG A 24 -2.47 -5.35 1.62
C ARG A 24 -2.96 -5.70 0.23
N ILE A 25 -2.51 -4.95 -0.78
CA ILE A 25 -2.81 -5.25 -2.19
C ILE A 25 -2.30 -6.65 -2.56
N THR A 26 -1.10 -7.06 -2.15
CA THR A 26 -0.68 -8.45 -2.39
C THR A 26 -1.56 -9.49 -1.72
N PHE A 27 -2.16 -9.18 -0.57
CA PHE A 27 -3.03 -10.11 0.14
C PHE A 27 -4.36 -10.30 -0.60
N GLU A 28 -4.91 -9.21 -1.15
CA GLU A 28 -6.08 -9.20 -2.05
C GLU A 28 -5.82 -9.91 -3.38
N LEU A 29 -4.58 -9.83 -3.90
CA LEU A 29 -4.21 -10.49 -5.15
C LEU A 29 -4.02 -12.02 -4.97
N LYS A 30 -3.69 -12.51 -3.78
CA LYS A 30 -3.47 -13.95 -3.55
C LYS A 30 -4.70 -14.83 -3.87
N PRO A 31 -5.93 -14.52 -3.40
CA PRO A 31 -7.13 -15.26 -3.77
C PRO A 31 -7.41 -15.30 -5.27
N SER A 32 -6.95 -14.28 -6.00
CA SER A 32 -7.09 -14.21 -7.45
C SER A 32 -6.05 -15.06 -8.21
N GLY A 33 -5.26 -15.88 -7.51
CA GLY A 33 -4.26 -16.78 -8.12
C GLY A 33 -2.88 -16.15 -8.35
N TYR A 34 -2.65 -14.91 -7.91
CA TYR A 34 -1.35 -14.26 -8.07
C TYR A 34 -0.36 -14.71 -6.99
N THR A 35 0.66 -15.45 -7.39
CA THR A 35 1.82 -15.83 -6.55
C THR A 35 2.93 -14.77 -6.64
N ILE A 36 2.59 -13.51 -6.37
CA ILE A 36 3.50 -12.36 -6.52
C ILE A 36 4.04 -11.93 -5.16
N ASN A 37 5.33 -11.58 -5.12
CA ASN A 37 5.94 -10.98 -3.94
C ASN A 37 5.48 -9.52 -3.75
N HIS A 38 5.28 -9.11 -2.50
CA HIS A 38 4.91 -7.73 -2.15
C HIS A 38 5.94 -6.70 -2.58
N LYS A 39 7.21 -7.09 -2.72
CA LYS A 39 8.26 -6.23 -3.29
C LYS A 39 8.03 -5.91 -4.76
N THR A 40 7.52 -6.90 -5.52
CA THR A 40 7.22 -6.72 -6.94
C THR A 40 6.01 -5.80 -7.12
N VAL A 41 4.99 -5.95 -6.29
CA VAL A 41 3.84 -5.02 -6.25
C VAL A 41 4.28 -3.62 -5.85
N LEU A 42 5.21 -3.48 -4.88
CA LEU A 42 5.78 -2.17 -4.53
C LEU A 42 6.48 -1.52 -5.72
N LYS A 43 7.36 -2.25 -6.40
CA LYS A 43 8.09 -1.73 -7.57
C LYS A 43 7.11 -1.28 -8.66
N PHE A 44 6.10 -2.10 -8.94
CA PHE A 44 5.06 -1.79 -9.90
C PHE A 44 4.21 -0.57 -9.50
N MET A 45 3.81 -0.47 -8.24
CA MET A 45 3.09 0.69 -7.72
C MET A 45 3.92 1.97 -7.84
N ILE A 46 5.24 1.90 -7.66
CA ILE A 46 6.14 3.05 -7.86
C ILE A 46 6.22 3.41 -9.35
N GLU A 47 6.46 2.42 -10.23
CA GLU A 47 6.54 2.63 -11.69
C GLU A 47 5.24 3.22 -12.26
N CYS A 48 4.08 2.81 -11.76
CA CYS A 48 2.78 3.35 -12.15
C CYS A 48 2.35 4.58 -11.34
N ASN A 49 3.20 5.10 -10.45
CA ASN A 49 2.93 6.25 -9.57
C ASN A 49 1.65 6.12 -8.68
N ILE A 50 1.36 4.90 -8.25
CA ILE A 50 0.22 4.55 -7.40
C ILE A 50 0.68 4.52 -5.93
N GLY A 51 0.68 5.67 -5.27
CA GLY A 51 1.00 5.77 -3.83
C GLY A 51 -0.15 5.33 -2.91
N SER A 52 0.13 5.02 -1.63
CA SER A 52 -0.91 4.87 -0.59
C SER A 52 -0.93 6.09 0.32
N LEU A 53 -2.11 6.45 0.83
CA LEU A 53 -2.31 7.64 1.67
C LEU A 53 -2.03 7.40 3.16
N VAL A 54 -1.69 6.16 3.57
CA VAL A 54 -1.60 5.83 5.00
C VAL A 54 -0.32 6.37 5.62
N MET A 55 -0.49 7.32 6.55
CA MET A 55 0.53 7.69 7.52
C MET A 55 0.39 6.81 8.77
N ILE A 56 1.38 5.96 9.06
CA ILE A 56 1.42 5.22 10.33
C ILE A 56 1.81 6.22 11.42
N SER A 57 0.86 6.57 12.29
CA SER A 57 1.18 7.30 13.52
C SER A 57 2.02 6.40 14.41
N ARG A 58 3.31 6.73 14.57
CA ARG A 58 4.17 6.07 15.56
C ARG A 58 3.82 6.60 16.94
N TYR A 59 3.70 5.69 17.90
CA TYR A 59 3.52 6.01 19.31
C TYR A 59 4.60 6.98 19.78
N LYS A 60 4.17 8.09 20.40
CA LYS A 60 5.07 9.06 21.05
C LYS A 60 4.82 8.97 22.55
N SER A 61 5.76 8.37 23.28
CA SER A 61 5.68 8.17 24.74
C SER A 61 5.77 9.48 25.54
N TYR A 62 6.22 10.57 24.93
CA TYR A 62 6.44 11.86 25.59
C TYR A 62 5.66 12.98 24.89
N LYS A 63 4.93 13.76 25.69
CA LYS A 63 4.04 14.85 25.26
C LYS A 63 4.28 16.11 26.11
N GLY A 64 5.53 16.56 26.24
CA GLY A 64 5.87 17.69 27.10
C GLY A 64 6.95 18.61 26.54
N GLU A 65 6.85 19.90 26.87
CA GLU A 65 7.93 20.87 26.69
C GLU A 65 9.08 20.50 27.64
N VAL A 66 10.27 20.29 27.08
CA VAL A 66 11.49 20.26 27.90
C VAL A 66 11.76 21.70 28.34
N ARG A 67 11.21 22.08 29.49
CA ARG A 67 11.61 23.30 30.20
C ARG A 67 12.42 22.94 31.43
N LYS A 68 13.72 23.21 31.36
CA LYS A 68 14.45 23.86 32.45
C LYS A 68 15.65 24.60 31.87
#